data_AF-A0A1M6QFF7-F1
#
_entry.id   AF-A0A1M6QFF7-F1
#
_cell.length_a   1.000
_cell.length_b   1.000
_cell.length_c   1.000
_cell.angle_alpha   90.00
_cell.angle_beta   90.00
_cell.angle_gamma   90.00
#
_symmetry.space_group_name_H-M   'P 1'
#
loop_
_entity.id
_entity.type
_entity.pdbx_description
1 polymer ?
#
loop_
_entity_poly.entity_id
_entity_poly.type
_entity_poly.pdbx_seq_one_letter_code
_entity_poly.pdbx_strand_id
1 'polypeptide(L)'
;MIALPILSTVAALAIAIELVLTWKEIKPEMRKALVLPSLFQIFAIYVVLAQGGCSPRWIPEGIQSGICYFFSIYLTFTSIVTFCAVGKKHRFRNAILWSIASLCFWILSICG
;
A
#
# COMPACT_ATOMS: atom_id res chain seq x y z
N MET A 1 -11.86 -16.86 11.09
CA MET A 1 -12.23 -15.73 10.19
C MET A 1 -11.98 -14.37 10.86
N ILE A 2 -10.78 -14.16 11.45
CA ILE A 2 -10.41 -12.89 12.12
C ILE A 2 -9.10 -12.32 11.56
N ALA A 3 -8.32 -13.15 10.85
CA ALA A 3 -7.02 -12.77 10.30
C ALA A 3 -7.14 -11.76 9.13
N LEU A 4 -8.15 -11.88 8.28
CA LEU A 4 -8.39 -10.99 7.13
C LEU A 4 -8.59 -9.51 7.52
N PRO A 5 -9.48 -9.15 8.47
CA PRO A 5 -9.64 -7.76 8.87
C PRO A 5 -8.40 -7.20 9.58
N ILE A 6 -7.73 -8.00 10.41
CA ILE A 6 -6.48 -7.60 11.07
C ILE A 6 -5.38 -7.33 10.02
N LEU A 7 -5.26 -8.18 9.00
CA LEU A 7 -4.27 -8.00 7.95
C LEU A 7 -4.56 -6.76 7.10
N SER A 8 -5.83 -6.52 6.76
CA SER A 8 -6.24 -5.33 5.99
C SER A 8 -6.00 -4.02 6.73
N THR A 9 -6.25 -4.01 8.04
CA THR A 9 -6.01 -2.82 8.88
C THR A 9 -4.52 -2.55 9.08
N VAL A 10 -3.71 -3.60 9.24
CA VAL A 10 -2.24 -3.47 9.29
C VAL A 10 -1.70 -2.94 7.96
N ALA A 11 -2.18 -3.44 6.81
CA ALA A 11 -1.77 -2.96 5.49
C ALA A 11 -2.16 -1.49 5.27
N ALA A 12 -3.38 -1.11 5.64
CA ALA A 12 -3.86 0.26 5.56
C ALA A 12 -3.00 1.22 6.41
N LEU A 13 -2.68 0.83 7.65
CA LEU A 13 -1.81 1.61 8.53
C LEU A 13 -0.39 1.72 7.97
N ALA A 14 0.17 0.65 7.42
CA ALA A 14 1.49 0.67 6.78
C ALA A 14 1.53 1.70 5.64
N ILE A 15 0.56 1.65 4.71
CA ILE A 15 0.47 2.59 3.58
C ILE A 15 0.27 4.03 4.07
N ALA A 16 -0.56 4.23 5.09
CA ALA A 16 -0.77 5.57 5.67
C ALA A 16 0.52 6.14 6.30
N ILE A 17 1.26 5.32 7.05
CA ILE A 17 2.55 5.72 7.63
C ILE A 17 3.55 6.07 6.53
N GLU A 18 3.62 5.28 5.45
CA GLU A 18 4.50 5.56 4.31
C GLU A 18 4.18 6.87 3.60
N LEU A 19 2.89 7.18 3.44
CA LEU A 19 2.45 8.44 2.88
C LEU A 19 2.96 9.62 3.73
N VAL A 20 2.80 9.54 5.06
CA VAL A 20 3.27 10.57 6.00
C VAL A 20 4.80 10.71 5.97
N LEU A 21 5.53 9.59 5.99
CA LEU A 21 6.99 9.59 5.92
C LEU A 21 7.48 10.21 4.60
N THR A 22 6.85 9.88 3.49
CA THR A 22 7.19 10.41 2.16
C THR A 22 6.96 11.93 2.10
N TRP A 23 5.85 12.42 2.66
CA TRP A 23 5.58 13.86 2.77
C TRP A 23 6.60 14.62 3.63
N LYS A 24 7.12 13.98 4.68
CA LYS A 24 8.13 14.57 5.57
C LYS A 24 9.53 14.62 4.93
N GLU A 25 9.88 13.64 4.10
CA GLU A 25 11.22 13.54 3.50
C GLU A 25 11.38 14.33 2.20
N ILE A 26 10.28 14.63 1.49
CA ILE A 26 10.34 15.33 0.20
C ILE A 26 10.58 16.84 0.34
N LYS A 27 11.46 17.37 -0.51
CA LYS A 27 11.69 18.82 -0.65
C LYS A 27 10.41 19.52 -1.16
N PRO A 28 10.11 20.76 -0.73
CA PRO A 28 8.87 21.45 -1.08
C PRO A 28 8.65 21.60 -2.59
N GLU A 29 9.73 21.69 -3.37
CA GLU A 29 9.74 21.82 -4.83
C GLU A 29 9.14 20.59 -5.55
N MET A 30 9.28 19.39 -4.97
CA MET A 30 8.81 18.13 -5.55
C MET A 30 7.41 17.72 -5.08
N ARG A 31 6.76 18.52 -4.22
CA ARG A 31 5.43 18.20 -3.66
C ARG A 31 4.36 18.03 -4.73
N LYS A 32 4.46 18.73 -5.87
CA LYS A 32 3.50 18.61 -6.98
C LYS A 32 3.52 17.23 -7.63
N ALA A 33 4.69 16.61 -7.75
CA ALA A 33 4.83 15.26 -8.29
C ALA A 33 4.29 14.18 -7.33
N LEU A 34 4.19 14.49 -6.03
CA LEU A 34 3.71 13.56 -5.00
C LEU A 34 2.18 13.49 -4.91
N VAL A 35 1.46 14.46 -5.46
CA VAL A 35 -0.01 14.49 -5.41
C VAL A 35 -0.63 13.25 -6.06
N LEU A 36 -0.10 12.85 -7.22
CA LEU A 36 -0.63 11.71 -7.98
C LEU A 36 -0.38 10.36 -7.25
N PRO A 37 0.83 10.03 -6.78
CA PRO A 37 1.06 8.85 -5.94
C PRO A 37 0.25 8.85 -4.64
N SER A 38 0.09 10.03 -4.00
CA SER A 38 -0.66 10.15 -2.74
C SER A 38 -2.14 9.79 -2.93
N LEU A 39 -2.75 10.28 -3.99
CA LEU A 39 -4.13 9.92 -4.36
C LEU A 39 -4.25 8.42 -4.62
N PHE A 40 -3.28 7.83 -5.33
CA PHE A 40 -3.27 6.40 -5.63
C PHE A 40 -3.12 5.55 -4.35
N GLN A 41 -2.30 5.99 -3.39
CA GLN A 41 -2.14 5.32 -2.08
C GLN A 41 -3.40 5.40 -1.21
N ILE A 42 -4.09 6.54 -1.19
CA ILE A 42 -5.38 6.67 -0.49
C ILE A 42 -6.41 5.70 -1.10
N PHE A 43 -6.43 5.58 -2.42
CA PHE A 43 -7.28 4.60 -3.11
C PHE A 43 -6.90 3.15 -2.74
N ALA A 44 -5.60 2.84 -2.63
CA ALA A 44 -5.12 1.53 -2.17
C ALA A 44 -5.65 1.18 -0.77
N ILE A 45 -5.61 2.13 0.17
CA ILE A 45 -6.13 1.96 1.53
C ILE A 45 -7.63 1.62 1.48
N TYR A 46 -8.40 2.31 0.65
CA TYR A 46 -9.83 2.03 0.52
C TYR A 46 -10.08 0.61 -0.01
N VAL A 47 -9.35 0.20 -1.06
CA VAL A 47 -9.48 -1.13 -1.68
C VAL A 47 -9.12 -2.24 -0.69
N VAL A 48 -8.02 -2.10 0.06
CA VAL A 48 -7.56 -3.13 1.01
C VAL A 48 -8.54 -3.31 2.16
N LEU A 49 -9.11 -2.21 2.67
CA LEU A 49 -10.08 -2.24 3.77
C LEU A 49 -11.40 -2.89 3.34
N ALA A 50 -11.84 -2.61 2.12
CA ALA A 50 -13.07 -3.20 1.57
C ALA A 50 -12.89 -4.69 1.22
N GLN A 51 -11.68 -5.13 0.86
CA GLN A 51 -11.43 -6.56 0.62
C GLN A 51 -11.35 -7.34 1.94
N GLY A 52 -10.75 -6.75 2.99
CA GLY A 52 -10.68 -7.33 4.35
C GLY A 52 -11.99 -7.40 5.12
N GLY A 53 -13.10 -6.92 4.55
CA GLY A 53 -14.44 -7.00 5.16
C GLY A 53 -14.72 -5.96 6.25
N CYS A 54 -13.87 -4.93 6.40
CA CYS A 54 -14.07 -3.83 7.35
C CYS A 54 -15.00 -2.72 6.81
N SER A 55 -15.25 -2.66 5.50
CA SER A 55 -16.06 -1.64 4.83
C SER A 55 -17.09 -2.29 3.90
N PRO A 56 -18.29 -1.70 3.71
CA PRO A 56 -19.28 -2.23 2.77
C PRO A 56 -18.67 -2.38 1.37
N ARG A 57 -18.78 -3.57 0.79
CA ARG A 57 -18.32 -3.92 -0.55
C ARG A 57 -19.19 -3.19 -1.58
N TRP A 58 -18.72 -2.06 -2.09
CA TRP A 58 -19.36 -1.37 -3.21
C TRP A 58 -19.01 -1.99 -4.57
N ILE A 59 -17.96 -2.82 -4.61
CA ILE A 59 -17.40 -3.42 -5.83
C ILE A 59 -17.58 -4.95 -5.74
N PRO A 60 -18.02 -5.64 -6.80
CA PRO A 60 -18.12 -7.10 -6.81
C PRO A 60 -16.74 -7.76 -6.62
N GLU A 61 -16.72 -8.88 -5.92
CA GLU A 61 -15.50 -9.56 -5.44
C GLU A 61 -14.47 -9.81 -6.54
N GLY A 62 -14.90 -10.24 -7.72
CA GLY A 62 -13.99 -10.51 -8.84
C GLY A 62 -13.24 -9.26 -9.34
N ILE A 63 -13.88 -8.09 -9.35
CA ILE A 63 -13.23 -6.84 -9.77
C ILE A 63 -12.29 -6.36 -8.65
N GLN A 64 -12.72 -6.51 -7.39
CA GLN A 64 -11.93 -6.05 -6.26
C GLN A 64 -10.64 -6.85 -6.06
N SER A 65 -10.69 -8.18 -6.23
CA SER A 65 -9.49 -9.02 -6.20
C SER A 65 -8.54 -8.71 -7.36
N GLY A 66 -9.05 -8.38 -8.55
CA GLY A 66 -8.23 -7.88 -9.67
C GLY A 66 -7.49 -6.58 -9.36
N ILE A 67 -8.17 -5.61 -8.74
CA ILE A 67 -7.56 -4.33 -8.33
C ILE A 67 -6.51 -4.57 -7.22
N CYS A 68 -6.82 -5.45 -6.25
CA CYS A 68 -5.89 -5.82 -5.18
C CYS A 68 -4.60 -6.44 -5.75
N TYR A 69 -4.72 -7.33 -6.73
CA TYR A 69 -3.57 -7.91 -7.42
C TYR A 69 -2.70 -6.86 -8.11
N PHE A 70 -3.33 -5.91 -8.80
CA PHE A 70 -2.63 -4.79 -9.44
C PHE A 70 -1.87 -3.94 -8.42
N PHE A 71 -2.49 -3.61 -7.29
CA PHE A 71 -1.84 -2.86 -6.22
C PHE A 71 -0.69 -3.62 -5.56
N SER A 72 -0.78 -4.94 -5.43
CA SER A 72 0.34 -5.74 -4.92
C SER A 72 1.56 -5.69 -5.83
N ILE A 73 1.35 -5.80 -7.15
CA ILE A 73 2.43 -5.66 -8.13
C ILE A 73 3.02 -4.25 -8.06
N TYR A 74 2.18 -3.22 -7.99
CA TYR A 74 2.61 -1.83 -7.88
C TYR A 74 3.43 -1.58 -6.61
N LEU A 75 2.98 -2.07 -5.44
CA LEU A 75 3.71 -1.96 -4.18
C LEU A 75 5.04 -2.73 -4.24
N THR A 76 5.05 -3.92 -4.85
CA THR A 76 6.28 -4.72 -5.05
C THR A 76 7.28 -3.97 -5.90
N PHE A 77 6.84 -3.40 -7.02
CA PHE A 77 7.69 -2.59 -7.89
C PHE A 77 8.23 -1.37 -7.14
N THR A 78 7.38 -0.70 -6.37
CA THR A 78 7.78 0.46 -5.56
C THR A 78 8.78 0.08 -4.46
N SER A 79 8.63 -1.10 -3.85
CA SER A 79 9.61 -1.66 -2.91
C SER A 79 10.96 -1.87 -3.58
N ILE A 80 10.99 -2.47 -4.77
CA ILE A 80 12.22 -2.74 -5.54
C ILE A 80 12.92 -1.42 -5.92
N VAL A 81 12.18 -0.44 -6.44
CA VAL A 81 12.73 0.89 -6.79
C VAL A 81 13.31 1.57 -5.55
N THR A 82 12.63 1.46 -4.42
CA THR A 82 13.10 2.03 -3.14
C THR A 82 14.32 1.29 -2.59
N PHE A 83 14.39 -0.03 -2.79
CA PHE A 83 15.53 -0.87 -2.42
C PHE A 83 16.77 -0.56 -3.27
N CYS A 84 16.60 -0.40 -4.59
CA CYS A 84 17.69 -0.04 -5.51
C CYS A 84 18.20 1.39 -5.32
N ALA A 85 17.40 2.32 -4.78
CA ALA A 85 17.80 3.70 -4.51
C ALA A 85 18.72 3.86 -3.28
N VAL A 86 19.65 2.92 -3.07
CA VAL A 86 20.61 2.82 -1.95
C VAL A 86 21.39 4.13 -1.79
N GLY A 87 21.28 4.75 -0.61
CA GLY A 87 22.08 5.94 -0.29
C GLY A 87 21.83 6.56 1.09
N LYS A 88 20.67 6.30 1.73
CA LYS A 88 20.39 6.78 3.09
C LYS A 88 19.70 5.68 3.91
N LYS A 89 20.27 5.35 5.08
CA LYS A 89 19.81 4.31 6.03
C LYS A 89 18.30 4.38 6.36
N HIS A 90 17.71 5.58 6.28
CA HIS A 90 16.28 5.84 6.46
C HIS A 90 15.38 5.22 5.38
N ARG A 91 15.85 5.12 4.13
CA ARG A 91 15.08 4.59 2.99
C ARG A 91 14.87 3.08 3.05
N PHE A 92 15.74 2.37 3.78
CA PHE A 92 15.63 0.93 4.00
C PHE A 92 14.40 0.59 4.86
N ARG A 93 14.07 1.45 5.84
CA ARG A 93 12.87 1.26 6.68
C ARG A 93 11.59 1.44 5.88
N ASN A 94 11.59 2.37 4.92
CA ASN A 94 10.49 2.52 3.97
C ASN A 94 10.39 1.26 3.08
N ALA A 95 11.47 0.78 2.49
CA ALA A 95 11.44 -0.44 1.66
C ALA A 95 10.89 -1.67 2.41
N ILE A 96 11.19 -1.83 3.70
CA ILE A 96 10.63 -2.91 4.53
C ILE A 96 9.10 -2.76 4.69
N LEU A 97 8.61 -1.54 4.91
CA LEU A 97 7.18 -1.25 5.03
C LEU A 97 6.44 -1.57 3.72
N TRP A 98 6.97 -1.15 2.56
CA TRP A 98 6.42 -1.48 1.23
C TRP A 98 6.32 -2.99 1.01
N SER A 99 7.35 -3.74 1.39
CA SER A 99 7.35 -5.21 1.27
C SER A 99 6.30 -5.88 2.16
N ILE A 100 6.11 -5.41 3.40
CA ILE A 100 5.09 -5.93 4.31
C ILE A 100 3.68 -5.64 3.77
N ALA A 101 3.46 -4.42 3.27
CA ALA A 101 2.17 -4.04 2.68
C ALA A 101 1.90 -4.84 1.39
N SER A 102 2.92 -5.08 0.55
CA SER A 102 2.77 -5.93 -0.64
C SER A 102 2.37 -7.37 -0.29
N LEU A 103 3.05 -7.97 0.71
CA LEU A 103 2.73 -9.31 1.19
C LEU A 103 1.31 -9.39 1.75
N CYS A 104 0.84 -8.36 2.47
CA CYS A 104 -0.56 -8.30 2.91
C CYS A 104 -1.52 -8.35 1.73
N PHE A 105 -1.29 -7.53 0.70
CA PHE A 105 -2.13 -7.49 -0.49
C PHE A 105 -2.16 -8.85 -1.22
N TRP A 106 -1.03 -9.55 -1.27
CA TRP A 106 -0.96 -10.90 -1.86
C TRP A 106 -1.82 -11.91 -1.07
N ILE A 107 -1.70 -11.93 0.25
CA ILE A 107 -2.48 -12.83 1.10
C ILE A 107 -3.98 -12.51 0.99
N LEU A 108 -4.34 -11.23 0.98
CA LEU A 108 -5.72 -10.76 0.79
C LEU A 108 -6.27 -11.15 -0.59
N SER A 109 -5.46 -11.05 -1.65
CA SER A 109 -5.85 -11.48 -3.00
C SER A 109 -6.01 -12.99 -3.16
N ILE A 110 -5.28 -13.80 -2.38
CA ILE A 110 -5.36 -15.27 -2.43
C ILE A 110 -6.52 -15.80 -1.58
N CYS A 111 -6.86 -15.09 -0.49
CA CYS A 111 -7.80 -15.55 0.53
C CYS A 111 -9.19 -14.88 0.45
N GLY A 112 -9.33 -13.78 -0.31
CA GLY A 112 -10.56 -12.99 -0.45
C GLY A 112 -11.23 -13.16 -1.80
#